data_AF-A0A353RA57-F1
#
_entry.id   AF-A0A353RA57-F1
#
_cell.length_a   1.000
_cell.length_b   1.000
_cell.length_c   1.000
_cell.angle_alpha   90.00
_cell.angle_beta   90.00
_cell.angle_gamma   90.00
#
_symmetry.space_group_name_H-M   'P 1'
#
loop_
_entity.id
_entity.type
_entity.pdbx_description
1 polymer ?
#
loop_
_entity_poly.entity_id
_entity_poly.type
_entity_poly.pdbx_seq_one_letter_code
_entity_poly.pdbx_strand_id
1 'polypeptide(L)'
;ENDWQGWKNLTDTIGNKIELVGDDLFCTNKAILAEGIKKGLANSILIKLNQIGTVTETLETIDLANRNSYNCFVSHRSGETSDSFIADLAVAVNAGHIKTGSGCRSERIEKFNQLMRIEYELGKVSHFAGIKAFKNA
;
A
#
# COMPACT_ATOMS: atom_id res chain seq x y z
N GLU A 1 3.02 0.25 17.30
CA GLU A 1 4.24 0.34 16.45
C GLU A 1 5.49 -0.27 17.09
N ASN A 2 5.77 -0.03 18.38
CA ASN A 2 7.05 -0.44 18.99
C ASN A 2 7.14 -1.91 19.46
N ASP A 3 6.03 -2.66 19.51
CA ASP A 3 6.04 -4.08 19.92
C ASP A 3 6.44 -5.02 18.77
N TRP A 4 7.73 -5.02 18.42
CA TRP A 4 8.24 -5.82 17.30
C TRP A 4 8.22 -7.32 17.59
N GLN A 5 8.36 -7.72 18.86
CA GLN A 5 8.26 -9.12 19.23
C GLN A 5 6.82 -9.64 19.05
N GLY A 6 5.82 -8.85 19.43
CA GLY A 6 4.42 -9.16 19.16
C GLY A 6 4.14 -9.28 17.67
N TRP A 7 4.65 -8.34 16.85
CA TRP A 7 4.55 -8.44 15.39
C TRP A 7 5.20 -9.68 14.81
N LYS A 8 6.36 -10.09 15.32
CA LYS A 8 7.02 -11.32 14.89
C LYS A 8 6.15 -12.54 15.19
N ASN A 9 5.67 -12.66 16.43
CA ASN A 9 4.81 -13.75 16.86
C ASN A 9 3.52 -13.80 16.03
N LEU A 10 2.90 -12.64 15.74
CA LEU A 10 1.73 -12.54 14.88
C LEU A 10 2.04 -13.04 13.47
N THR A 11 3.16 -12.60 12.89
CA THR A 11 3.58 -12.97 11.53
C THR A 11 3.85 -14.47 11.44
N ASP A 12 4.55 -15.04 12.41
CA ASP A 12 4.82 -16.49 12.46
C ASP A 12 3.54 -17.32 12.61
N THR A 13 2.56 -16.80 13.34
CA THR A 13 1.32 -17.55 13.63
C THR A 13 0.36 -17.54 12.44
N ILE A 14 0.17 -16.39 11.76
CA ILE A 14 -0.90 -16.22 10.76
C ILE A 14 -0.46 -15.56 9.44
N GLY A 15 0.79 -15.16 9.28
CA GLY A 15 1.28 -14.45 8.09
C GLY A 15 1.21 -15.23 6.78
N ASN A 16 1.09 -16.56 6.85
CA ASN A 16 0.89 -17.44 5.68
C ASN A 16 -0.59 -17.59 5.28
N LYS A 17 -1.52 -17.02 6.05
CA LYS A 17 -2.97 -17.16 5.84
C LYS A 17 -3.63 -15.83 5.52
N ILE A 18 -3.12 -14.74 6.09
CA ILE A 18 -3.69 -13.40 5.94
C ILE A 18 -2.60 -12.37 5.67
N GLU A 19 -2.98 -11.24 5.07
CA GLU A 19 -2.07 -10.11 4.94
C GLU A 19 -2.03 -9.31 6.24
N LEU A 20 -0.81 -9.04 6.67
CA LEU A 20 -0.47 -8.26 7.84
C LEU A 20 0.18 -6.98 7.32
N VAL A 21 -0.56 -5.88 7.40
CA VAL A 21 -0.16 -4.59 6.82
C VAL A 21 0.46 -3.71 7.91
N GLY A 22 1.74 -3.38 7.79
CA GLY A 22 2.41 -2.42 8.66
C GLY A 22 2.14 -0.98 8.21
N ASP A 23 1.37 -0.23 9.00
CA ASP A 23 1.16 1.22 8.84
C ASP A 23 2.15 2.00 9.72
N ASP A 24 1.79 2.27 10.97
CA ASP A 24 2.67 2.95 11.93
C ASP A 24 3.92 2.10 12.29
N LEU A 25 3.89 0.81 11.99
CA LEU A 25 5.07 -0.07 12.13
C LEU A 25 6.21 0.36 11.20
N PHE A 26 5.89 0.82 9.99
CA PHE A 26 6.89 1.12 8.96
C PHE A 26 6.91 2.61 8.56
N CYS A 27 5.82 3.35 8.76
CA CYS A 27 5.70 4.79 8.49
C CYS A 27 6.18 5.20 7.08
N THR A 28 5.98 4.35 6.08
CA THR A 28 6.51 4.56 4.70
C THR A 28 8.02 4.85 4.69
N ASN A 29 8.78 4.34 5.66
CA ASN A 29 10.20 4.58 5.79
C ASN A 29 11.00 3.35 5.36
N LYS A 30 11.82 3.51 4.32
CA LYS A 30 12.66 2.47 3.74
C LYS A 30 13.57 1.77 4.76
N ALA A 31 14.18 2.51 5.70
CA ALA A 31 15.10 1.94 6.68
C ALA A 31 14.36 1.08 7.71
N ILE A 32 13.22 1.55 8.20
CA ILE A 32 12.39 0.80 9.16
C ILE A 32 11.82 -0.45 8.48
N LEU A 33 11.33 -0.33 7.24
CA LEU A 33 10.86 -1.47 6.46
C LEU A 33 11.98 -2.50 6.24
N ALA A 34 13.20 -2.08 5.88
CA ALA A 34 14.33 -2.97 5.70
C ALA A 34 14.64 -3.79 6.97
N GLU A 35 14.58 -3.15 8.14
CA GLU A 35 14.78 -3.82 9.42
C GLU A 35 13.64 -4.80 9.74
N GLY A 36 12.39 -4.40 9.46
CA GLY A 36 11.21 -5.24 9.60
C GLY A 36 11.26 -6.50 8.73
N ILE A 37 11.65 -6.35 7.46
CA ILE A 37 11.87 -7.45 6.52
C ILE A 37 12.94 -8.41 7.07
N LYS A 38 14.09 -7.88 7.52
CA LYS A 38 15.18 -8.70 8.09
C LYS A 38 14.72 -9.52 9.29
N LYS A 39 13.80 -8.98 10.09
CA LYS A 39 13.24 -9.65 11.26
C LYS A 39 12.01 -10.50 10.95
N GLY A 40 11.51 -10.51 9.71
CA GLY A 40 10.31 -11.24 9.31
C GLY A 40 9.03 -10.69 9.94
N LEU A 41 8.87 -9.36 9.97
CA LEU A 41 7.69 -8.69 10.51
C LEU A 41 6.70 -8.34 9.41
N ALA A 42 5.44 -8.70 9.58
CA ALA A 42 4.36 -8.45 8.64
C ALA A 42 4.65 -9.08 7.25
N ASN A 43 3.79 -8.81 6.26
CA ASN A 43 4.02 -9.25 4.88
C ASN A 43 3.51 -8.22 3.85
N SER A 44 3.11 -7.04 4.32
CA SER A 44 2.60 -5.93 3.53
C SER A 44 2.88 -4.60 4.24
N ILE A 45 2.89 -3.51 3.49
CA ILE A 45 3.10 -2.14 4.00
C ILE A 45 2.00 -1.20 3.52
N LEU A 46 1.55 -0.29 4.39
CA LEU A 46 0.70 0.83 4.01
C LEU A 46 1.57 2.01 3.59
N ILE A 47 1.38 2.50 2.36
CA ILE A 47 2.17 3.57 1.76
C ILE A 47 1.40 4.90 1.87
N LYS A 48 1.97 5.87 2.58
CA LYS A 48 1.46 7.24 2.72
C LYS A 48 2.57 8.23 2.37
N LEU A 49 2.43 8.92 1.24
CA LEU A 49 3.47 9.82 0.72
C LEU A 49 3.94 10.85 1.75
N ASN A 50 2.99 11.47 2.45
CA ASN A 50 3.30 12.53 3.40
C ASN A 50 3.84 12.01 4.75
N GLN A 51 4.04 10.70 4.93
CA GLN A 51 4.84 10.18 6.05
C GLN A 51 6.35 10.25 5.75
N ILE A 52 6.76 10.13 4.48
CA ILE A 52 8.17 10.16 4.08
C ILE A 52 8.57 11.49 3.42
N GLY A 53 7.64 12.14 2.72
CA GLY A 53 7.76 13.53 2.25
C GLY A 53 8.00 13.69 0.75
N THR A 54 8.60 12.71 0.07
CA THR A 54 8.88 12.79 -1.37
C THR A 54 8.34 11.59 -2.16
N VAL A 55 8.07 11.82 -3.46
CA VAL A 55 7.69 10.75 -4.39
C VAL A 55 8.85 9.77 -4.57
N THR A 56 10.10 10.25 -4.65
CA THR A 56 11.28 9.40 -4.80
C THR A 56 11.42 8.42 -3.65
N GLU A 57 11.36 8.89 -2.40
CA GLU A 57 11.50 8.00 -1.23
C GLU A 57 10.30 7.04 -1.10
N THR A 58 9.11 7.48 -1.54
CA THR A 58 7.94 6.61 -1.65
C THR A 58 8.20 5.46 -2.62
N LEU A 59 8.68 5.76 -3.83
CA LEU A 59 9.00 4.75 -4.85
C LEU A 59 10.13 3.82 -4.41
N GLU A 60 11.16 4.34 -3.73
CA GLU A 60 12.23 3.51 -3.17
C GLU A 60 11.75 2.54 -2.08
N THR A 61 10.76 2.96 -1.29
CA THR A 61 10.16 2.12 -0.26
C THR A 61 9.28 1.04 -0.88
N ILE A 62 8.51 1.38 -1.92
CA ILE A 62 7.71 0.43 -2.70
C ILE A 62 8.60 -0.60 -3.40
N ASP A 63 9.68 -0.16 -4.04
CA ASP A 63 10.64 -1.07 -4.71
C ASP A 63 11.29 -2.04 -3.72
N LEU A 64 11.69 -1.55 -2.53
CA LEU A 64 12.20 -2.41 -1.47
C LEU A 64 11.16 -3.45 -1.02
N ALA A 65 9.90 -3.03 -0.80
CA ALA A 65 8.82 -3.94 -0.42
C ALA A 65 8.61 -5.03 -1.48
N ASN A 66 8.47 -4.63 -2.75
CA ASN A 66 8.21 -5.53 -3.86
C ASN A 66 9.34 -6.57 -4.03
N ARG A 67 10.60 -6.14 -3.97
CA ARG A 67 11.77 -7.06 -4.06
C ARG A 67 11.83 -8.09 -2.95
N ASN A 68 11.25 -7.79 -1.79
CA ASN A 68 11.20 -8.68 -0.64
C ASN A 68 9.84 -9.36 -0.48
N SER A 69 9.03 -9.38 -1.54
CA SER A 69 7.72 -10.03 -1.51
C SER A 69 6.78 -9.46 -0.44
N TYR A 70 6.78 -8.14 -0.25
CA TYR A 70 5.74 -7.43 0.49
C TYR A 70 4.75 -6.79 -0.49
N ASN A 71 3.46 -6.83 -0.16
CA ASN A 71 2.46 -6.08 -0.92
C ASN A 71 2.40 -4.63 -0.45
N CYS A 72 2.16 -3.70 -1.39
CA CYS A 72 2.07 -2.28 -1.12
C CYS A 72 0.62 -1.82 -1.19
N PHE A 73 0.11 -1.26 -0.10
CA PHE A 73 -1.22 -0.66 -0.04
C PHE A 73 -1.08 0.87 -0.12
N VAL A 74 -1.29 1.44 -1.30
CA VAL A 74 -1.29 2.92 -1.44
C VAL A 74 -2.46 3.50 -0.65
N SER A 75 -2.22 4.49 0.20
CA SER A 75 -3.22 4.95 1.16
C SER A 75 -3.38 6.46 1.20
N HIS A 76 -4.63 6.87 1.41
CA HIS A 76 -5.00 8.24 1.77
C HIS A 76 -4.60 8.59 3.22
N ARG A 77 -4.94 9.81 3.65
CA ARG A 77 -4.94 10.25 5.05
C ARG A 77 -6.34 10.55 5.57
N SER A 78 -6.51 10.66 6.89
CA SER A 78 -7.81 11.00 7.49
C SER A 78 -8.29 12.40 7.08
N GLY A 79 -7.40 13.38 7.02
CA GLY A 79 -7.61 14.66 6.32
C GLY A 79 -7.15 14.53 4.87
N GLU A 80 -8.06 14.69 3.92
CA GLU A 80 -7.79 14.59 2.48
C GLU A 80 -8.24 15.83 1.74
N THR A 81 -7.76 15.97 0.51
CA THR A 81 -8.10 17.02 -0.45
C THR A 81 -8.72 16.40 -1.70
N SER A 82 -9.07 17.21 -2.70
CA SER A 82 -9.52 16.71 -3.99
C SER A 82 -8.39 16.16 -4.87
N ASP A 83 -7.13 16.26 -4.45
CA ASP A 83 -5.99 15.68 -5.18
C ASP A 83 -6.18 14.16 -5.32
N SER A 84 -6.06 13.62 -6.53
CA SER A 84 -6.26 12.19 -6.79
C SER A 84 -4.97 11.43 -7.09
N PHE A 85 -3.79 12.03 -6.84
CA PHE A 85 -2.49 11.50 -7.24
C PHE A 85 -2.24 10.04 -6.79
N ILE A 86 -2.76 9.66 -5.63
CA ILE A 86 -2.61 8.29 -5.11
C ILE A 86 -3.30 7.22 -5.97
N ALA A 87 -4.29 7.59 -6.80
CA ALA A 87 -4.89 6.69 -7.78
C ALA A 87 -3.88 6.39 -8.91
N ASP A 88 -3.28 7.43 -9.49
CA ASP A 88 -2.25 7.32 -10.52
C ASP A 88 -1.02 6.56 -9.98
N LEU A 89 -0.58 6.86 -8.75
CA LEU A 89 0.52 6.14 -8.12
C LEU A 89 0.23 4.64 -7.97
N ALA A 90 -0.97 4.26 -7.52
CA ALA A 90 -1.34 2.87 -7.32
C ALA A 90 -1.29 2.06 -8.63
N VAL A 91 -1.71 2.66 -9.75
CA VAL A 91 -1.63 2.03 -11.07
C VAL A 91 -0.20 2.04 -11.60
N ALA A 92 0.53 3.15 -11.48
CA ALA A 92 1.90 3.30 -11.98
C ALA A 92 2.87 2.26 -11.39
N VAL A 93 2.70 1.91 -10.11
CA VAL A 93 3.54 0.92 -9.42
C VAL A 93 2.94 -0.50 -9.44
N ASN A 94 1.80 -0.70 -10.13
CA ASN A 94 1.03 -1.94 -10.12
C ASN A 94 0.80 -2.48 -8.69
N ALA A 95 0.41 -1.60 -7.76
CA ALA A 95 0.28 -1.94 -6.34
C ALA A 95 -0.72 -3.07 -6.07
N GLY A 96 -1.74 -3.21 -6.92
CA GLY A 96 -2.86 -4.14 -6.73
C GLY A 96 -3.84 -3.73 -5.63
N HIS A 97 -3.45 -2.83 -4.73
CA HIS A 97 -4.23 -2.40 -3.57
C HIS A 97 -4.23 -0.88 -3.39
N ILE A 98 -5.39 -0.33 -3.03
CA ILE A 98 -5.53 1.08 -2.64
C ILE A 98 -6.51 1.21 -1.46
N LYS A 99 -6.14 1.98 -0.45
CA LYS A 99 -6.97 2.34 0.71
C LYS A 99 -7.32 3.83 0.66
N THR A 100 -8.39 4.16 -0.04
CA THR A 100 -8.79 5.57 -0.28
C THR A 100 -10.13 5.99 0.35
N GLY A 101 -10.71 5.17 1.24
CA GLY A 101 -11.88 5.52 2.05
C GLY A 101 -13.19 4.92 1.55
N SER A 102 -14.30 5.40 2.11
CA SER A 102 -15.65 4.90 1.79
C SER A 102 -16.18 5.47 0.46
N GLY A 103 -17.28 4.90 -0.05
CA GLY A 103 -18.05 5.40 -1.20
C GLY A 103 -18.86 6.66 -0.91
N CYS A 104 -18.34 7.55 -0.07
CA CYS A 104 -18.93 8.85 0.25
C CYS A 104 -17.83 9.88 0.56
N ARG A 105 -18.21 11.16 0.60
CA ARG A 105 -17.34 12.34 0.76
C ARG A 105 -16.46 12.57 -0.47
N SER A 106 -16.56 13.77 -1.04
CA SER A 106 -15.99 14.08 -2.37
C SER A 106 -14.47 13.86 -2.44
N GLU A 107 -13.74 14.11 -1.35
CA GLU A 107 -12.30 13.91 -1.30
C GLU A 107 -11.88 12.42 -1.40
N ARG A 108 -12.80 11.49 -1.15
CA ARG A 108 -12.59 10.03 -1.33
C ARG A 108 -13.04 9.59 -2.70
N ILE A 109 -14.25 10.04 -3.08
CA ILE A 109 -14.85 9.75 -4.39
C ILE A 109 -13.93 10.18 -5.53
N GLU A 110 -13.20 11.30 -5.38
CA GLU A 110 -12.35 11.77 -6.47
C GLU A 110 -11.22 10.79 -6.85
N LYS A 111 -10.71 10.00 -5.89
CA LYS A 111 -9.72 8.95 -6.19
C LYS A 111 -10.37 7.78 -6.95
N PHE A 112 -11.60 7.41 -6.58
CA PHE A 112 -12.35 6.40 -7.34
C PHE A 112 -12.70 6.89 -8.75
N ASN A 113 -13.09 8.16 -8.90
CA ASN A 113 -13.31 8.78 -10.21
C ASN A 113 -12.04 8.71 -11.06
N GLN A 114 -10.88 9.03 -10.48
CA GLN A 114 -9.62 8.96 -11.18
C GLN A 114 -9.26 7.53 -11.60
N LEU A 115 -9.48 6.53 -10.74
CA LEU A 115 -9.28 5.12 -11.13
C LEU A 115 -10.16 4.72 -12.31
N MET A 116 -11.44 5.15 -12.34
CA MET A 116 -12.32 4.90 -13.49
C MET A 116 -11.84 5.61 -14.76
N ARG A 117 -11.28 6.83 -14.65
CA ARG A 117 -10.66 7.53 -15.80
C ARG A 117 -9.43 6.79 -16.32
N ILE A 118 -8.55 6.34 -15.42
CA ILE A 118 -7.36 5.56 -15.79
C ILE A 118 -7.76 4.23 -16.46
N GLU A 119 -8.72 3.52 -15.89
CA GLU A 119 -9.22 2.27 -16.48
C GLU A 119 -9.83 2.51 -17.88
N TYR A 120 -10.62 3.56 -18.04
CA TYR A 120 -11.18 3.95 -19.32
C TYR A 120 -10.08 4.28 -20.36
N GLU A 121 -9.03 4.99 -19.96
CA GLU A 121 -7.90 5.32 -20.83
C GLU A 121 -7.07 4.09 -21.24
N LEU A 122 -6.81 3.19 -20.28
CA LEU A 122 -6.12 1.92 -20.55
C LEU A 122 -6.95 0.98 -21.43
N GLY A 123 -8.29 1.06 -21.38
CA GLY A 123 -9.18 0.28 -22.22
C GLY A 123 -8.88 -1.22 -22.16
N LYS A 124 -8.51 -1.82 -23.30
CA LYS A 124 -8.27 -3.27 -23.39
C LYS A 124 -7.03 -3.77 -22.65
N VAL A 125 -6.10 -2.88 -22.30
CA VAL A 125 -4.89 -3.27 -21.56
C VAL A 125 -5.05 -3.12 -20.04
N SER A 126 -6.21 -2.66 -19.57
CA SER A 126 -6.48 -2.62 -18.13
C SER A 126 -6.59 -4.02 -17.54
N HIS A 127 -6.14 -4.20 -16.30
CA HIS A 127 -6.26 -5.45 -15.58
C HIS A 127 -6.63 -5.22 -14.12
N PHE A 128 -7.76 -5.78 -13.69
CA PHE A 128 -8.15 -5.82 -12.30
C PHE A 128 -7.77 -7.17 -11.69
N ALA A 129 -6.76 -7.17 -10.81
CA ALA A 129 -6.22 -8.40 -10.21
C ALA A 129 -7.20 -9.09 -9.24
N GLY A 130 -8.14 -8.34 -8.64
CA GLY A 130 -9.12 -8.85 -7.69
C GLY A 130 -8.46 -9.65 -6.56
N ILE A 131 -8.96 -10.85 -6.29
CA ILE A 131 -8.43 -11.71 -5.23
C ILE A 131 -6.96 -12.12 -5.44
N LYS A 132 -6.50 -12.17 -6.70
CA LYS A 132 -5.12 -12.53 -7.04
C LYS A 132 -4.10 -11.46 -6.63
N ALA A 133 -4.55 -10.27 -6.25
CA ALA A 133 -3.69 -9.24 -5.67
C ALA A 133 -3.17 -9.64 -4.28
N PHE A 134 -3.85 -10.54 -3.57
CA PHE A 134 -3.46 -11.01 -2.25
C PHE A 134 -2.51 -12.20 -2.38
N LYS A 135 -1.39 -12.17 -1.64
CA LYS A 135 -0.36 -13.24 -1.70
C LYS A 135 -0.85 -14.61 -1.25
N ASN A 136 -1.81 -14.62 -0.33
CA ASN A 136 -2.25 -15.81 0.40
C ASN A 136 -3.64 -16.30 -0.04
N ALA A 137 -4.12 -15.86 -1.20
CA ALA A 137 -5.47 -16.17 -1.69
C ALA A 137 -5.49 -17.22 -2.81
#